data_AF-A0A7K5IXX2-F1
#
_entry.id   AF-A0A7K5IXX2-F1
#
_cell.length_a   1.000
_cell.length_b   1.000
_cell.length_c   1.000
_cell.angle_alpha   90.00
_cell.angle_beta   90.00
_cell.angle_gamma   90.00
#
_symmetry.space_group_name_H-M   'P 1'
#
loop_
_entity.id
_entity.type
_entity.pdbx_description
1 polymer ?
#
loop_
_entity_poly.entity_id
_entity_poly.type
_entity_poly.pdbx_seq_one_letter_code
_entity_poly.pdbx_strand_id
1 'polypeptide(L)'
;MSIVTVQLGQCGNQIGHEVFSALCSDIRGTHGLCSKKENEFYQDSCKERFFCQEKSGVPVARAVLVDMEPKVISQTLSMAARSGHWRYSSHSHFCQKQGSGNNWANGYSVHGPKHKEAIMDLVQKEAEKCDRLGGFFTIMSMAGGTGSGLGAFVTRCLRDAFPTSFILNHVVWPYGTGEVIVQNYNSVLTLSHLYHSSDALLVHENDVIHKICAQLMNIKQISFRDVNQVIAHQLGSVFQPTHTAGGGSGYSRNPLGDLMESLVPHPEFRMLGLRNIPQMPENSLPYSTFSWPGLIKHLRQMLIANAHMEEGIDWQVRPPHPGSSIPSTNKPRHFNTSIANLVILRGKDVHSVDLGSFQEPSLYTSWLNPQDAFNAWETPRAFNKYEKSASLVSNSQFLLKPLDSIVGKAWNMFASKAYLHQYTKFGIQEEDFLDCFTTLEQVISSYTNL
;
A
#
# COMPACT_ATOMS: atom_id res chain seq x y z
N MET A 1 0.34 -13.50 14.28
CA MET A 1 0.60 -14.15 12.98
C MET A 1 1.67 -13.38 12.24
N SER A 2 2.52 -14.11 11.55
CA SER A 2 3.64 -13.53 10.78
C SER A 2 3.23 -13.18 9.35
N ILE A 3 3.84 -12.14 8.82
CA ILE A 3 3.70 -11.70 7.42
C ILE A 3 5.04 -11.91 6.74
N VAL A 4 5.01 -12.55 5.57
CA VAL A 4 6.19 -12.65 4.71
C VAL A 4 6.13 -11.53 3.67
N THR A 5 7.11 -10.64 3.70
CA THR A 5 7.19 -9.52 2.74
C THR A 5 7.96 -9.94 1.49
N VAL A 6 7.37 -9.80 0.31
CA VAL A 6 8.04 -10.09 -0.97
C VAL A 6 8.32 -8.79 -1.71
N GLN A 7 9.59 -8.41 -1.80
CA GLN A 7 10.04 -7.14 -2.38
C GLN A 7 10.48 -7.36 -3.82
N LEU A 8 9.83 -6.70 -4.78
CA LEU A 8 9.95 -7.01 -6.20
C LEU A 8 10.51 -5.82 -7.00
N GLY A 9 11.65 -6.06 -7.64
CA GLY A 9 12.36 -5.07 -8.47
C GLY A 9 12.95 -3.91 -7.66
N GLN A 10 13.58 -2.97 -8.38
CA GLN A 10 14.31 -1.86 -7.77
C GLN A 10 13.45 -1.05 -6.77
N CYS A 11 12.25 -0.63 -7.18
CA CYS A 11 11.37 0.18 -6.35
C CYS A 11 10.91 -0.59 -5.10
N GLY A 12 10.46 -1.84 -5.26
CA GLY A 12 10.00 -2.68 -4.16
C GLY A 12 11.08 -2.93 -3.10
N ASN A 13 12.31 -3.22 -3.53
CA ASN A 13 13.44 -3.45 -2.62
C ASN A 13 13.86 -2.19 -1.85
N GLN A 14 13.78 -1.01 -2.47
CA GLN A 14 14.10 0.25 -1.80
C GLN A 14 13.03 0.68 -0.79
N ILE A 15 11.75 0.57 -1.16
CA ILE A 15 10.63 0.85 -0.24
C ILE A 15 10.62 -0.15 0.90
N GLY A 16 10.80 -1.43 0.61
CA GLY A 16 10.86 -2.47 1.63
C GLY A 16 11.94 -2.22 2.68
N HIS A 17 13.12 -1.74 2.26
CA HIS A 17 14.17 -1.32 3.19
C HIS A 17 13.72 -0.20 4.15
N GLU A 18 13.11 0.85 3.62
CA GLU A 18 12.63 1.98 4.43
C GLU A 18 11.46 1.53 5.35
N VAL A 19 10.58 0.64 4.88
CA VAL A 19 9.49 0.04 5.69
C VAL A 19 10.05 -0.72 6.89
N PHE A 20 10.96 -1.67 6.69
CA PHE A 20 11.57 -2.41 7.80
C PHE A 20 12.37 -1.51 8.74
N SER A 21 13.02 -0.47 8.21
CA SER A 21 13.71 0.53 9.01
C SER A 21 12.74 1.33 9.89
N ALA A 22 11.60 1.76 9.35
CA ALA A 22 10.56 2.48 10.08
C ALA A 22 9.92 1.60 11.17
N LEU A 23 9.56 0.35 10.84
CA LEU A 23 9.02 -0.62 11.81
C LEU A 23 10.00 -0.88 12.95
N CYS A 24 11.28 -1.11 12.62
CA CYS A 24 12.30 -1.39 13.62
C CYS A 24 12.62 -0.16 14.48
N SER A 25 12.69 1.03 13.87
CA SER A 25 12.85 2.31 14.59
C SER A 25 11.73 2.51 15.60
N ASP A 26 10.48 2.24 15.20
CA ASP A 26 9.32 2.37 16.07
C ASP A 26 9.35 1.36 17.23
N ILE A 27 9.74 0.10 17.00
CA ILE A 27 9.95 -0.88 18.09
C ILE A 27 10.94 -0.34 19.12
N ARG A 28 12.06 0.25 18.69
CA ARG A 28 13.11 0.77 19.59
C ARG A 28 12.73 2.09 20.26
N GLY A 29 11.77 2.83 19.68
CA GLY A 29 11.29 4.08 20.23
C GLY A 29 10.70 3.88 21.63
N THR A 30 11.18 4.67 22.59
CA THR A 30 10.69 4.68 23.98
C THR A 30 9.63 5.75 24.22
N HIS A 31 9.02 6.30 23.16
CA HIS A 31 8.04 7.41 23.22
C HIS A 31 6.67 7.01 23.82
N GLY A 32 6.65 6.06 24.75
CA GLY A 32 5.44 5.50 25.32
C GLY A 32 4.66 6.52 26.15
N LEU A 33 3.63 7.10 25.54
CA LEU A 33 2.46 7.64 26.23
C LEU A 33 1.58 6.52 26.85
N CYS A 34 2.07 5.28 26.85
CA CYS A 34 1.42 4.07 27.33
C CYS A 34 2.26 3.42 28.43
N SER A 35 1.67 2.47 29.15
CA SER A 35 2.37 1.72 30.20
C SER A 35 3.53 0.90 29.64
N LYS A 36 4.52 0.60 30.49
CA LYS A 36 5.66 -0.27 30.12
C LYS A 36 5.20 -1.62 29.56
N LYS A 37 4.17 -2.21 30.17
CA LYS A 37 3.60 -3.50 29.77
C LYS A 37 2.94 -3.44 28.39
N GLU A 38 2.19 -2.39 28.09
CA GLU A 38 1.59 -2.20 26.76
C GLU A 38 2.67 -2.02 25.69
N ASN A 39 3.71 -1.24 26.00
CA ASN A 39 4.82 -1.05 25.08
C ASN A 39 5.59 -2.36 24.80
N GLU A 40 5.84 -3.19 25.82
CA GLU A 40 6.44 -4.52 25.64
C GLU A 40 5.58 -5.41 24.75
N PHE A 41 4.27 -5.49 25.02
CA PHE A 41 3.35 -6.30 24.22
C PHE A 41 3.23 -5.83 22.76
N TYR A 42 3.31 -4.52 22.53
CA TYR A 42 3.35 -3.93 21.19
C TYR A 42 4.63 -4.34 20.45
N GLN A 43 5.78 -4.20 21.11
CA GLN A 43 7.07 -4.57 20.54
C GLN A 43 7.11 -6.05 20.17
N ASP A 44 6.59 -6.93 21.03
CA ASP A 44 6.55 -8.37 20.78
C ASP A 44 5.59 -8.71 19.63
N SER A 45 4.42 -8.07 19.58
CA SER A 45 3.47 -8.24 18.47
C SER A 45 4.05 -7.81 17.13
N CYS A 46 4.80 -6.70 17.08
CA CYS A 46 5.47 -6.25 15.86
C CYS A 46 6.62 -7.19 15.46
N LYS A 47 7.43 -7.64 16.44
CA LYS A 47 8.52 -8.60 16.20
C LYS A 47 7.98 -9.91 15.63
N GLU A 48 6.95 -10.50 16.25
CA GLU A 48 6.31 -11.74 15.76
C GLU A 48 5.82 -11.59 14.31
N ARG A 49 5.25 -10.42 13.99
CA ARG A 49 4.65 -10.11 12.70
C ARG A 49 5.69 -10.02 11.58
N PHE A 50 6.79 -9.28 11.78
CA PHE A 50 7.70 -8.91 10.71
C PHE A 50 9.13 -9.41 10.85
N PHE A 51 9.51 -9.93 12.02
CA PHE A 51 10.89 -10.30 12.31
C PHE A 51 11.02 -11.74 12.85
N CYS A 52 12.15 -12.35 12.56
CA CYS A 52 12.65 -13.55 13.21
C CYS A 52 13.68 -13.15 14.26
N GLN A 53 13.61 -13.75 15.46
CA GLN A 53 14.67 -13.61 16.44
C GLN A 53 15.75 -14.68 16.19
N GLU A 54 16.99 -14.24 16.00
CA GLU A 54 18.15 -15.13 15.95
C GLU A 54 19.01 -14.97 17.22
N LYS A 55 19.89 -15.95 17.46
CA LYS A 55 20.79 -15.99 18.63
C LYS A 55 21.67 -14.74 18.79
N SER A 56 21.90 -13.99 17.71
CA SER A 56 22.71 -12.76 17.70
C SER A 56 22.01 -11.54 18.32
N GLY A 57 20.72 -11.62 18.66
CA GLY A 57 19.94 -10.52 19.24
C GLY A 57 19.48 -9.44 18.26
N VAL A 58 20.09 -9.35 17.07
CA VAL A 58 19.64 -8.46 15.98
C VAL A 58 18.44 -9.08 15.24
N PRO A 59 17.29 -8.40 15.15
CA PRO A 59 16.11 -8.88 14.43
C PRO A 59 16.39 -9.10 12.94
N VAL A 60 15.88 -10.20 12.39
CA VAL A 60 15.99 -10.55 10.97
C VAL A 60 14.64 -10.35 10.30
N ALA A 61 14.58 -9.52 9.26
CA ALA A 61 13.34 -9.26 8.53
C ALA A 61 12.81 -10.52 7.84
N ARG A 62 11.51 -10.79 8.01
CA ARG A 62 10.75 -11.83 7.27
C ARG A 62 10.48 -11.34 5.85
N ALA A 63 11.51 -11.33 5.02
CA ALA A 63 11.42 -10.78 3.68
C ALA A 63 12.22 -11.59 2.65
N VAL A 64 11.68 -11.65 1.43
CA VAL A 64 12.36 -12.17 0.25
C VAL A 64 12.55 -11.02 -0.75
N LEU A 65 13.80 -10.78 -1.13
CA LEU A 65 14.17 -9.72 -2.08
C LEU A 65 14.39 -10.32 -3.45
N VAL A 66 13.68 -9.81 -4.45
CA VAL A 66 13.78 -10.31 -5.82
C VAL A 66 14.05 -9.15 -6.75
N ASP A 67 15.15 -9.22 -7.49
CA ASP A 67 15.45 -8.29 -8.58
C ASP A 67 16.20 -9.05 -9.68
N MET A 68 16.13 -8.59 -10.92
CA MET A 68 16.91 -9.19 -12.01
C MET A 68 18.31 -8.58 -12.11
N GLU A 69 18.64 -7.62 -11.25
CA GLU A 69 19.94 -6.94 -11.17
C GLU A 69 20.47 -6.88 -9.73
N PRO A 70 21.78 -7.07 -9.49
CA PRO A 70 22.32 -7.27 -8.14
C PRO A 70 22.58 -5.96 -7.38
N LYS A 71 22.61 -4.82 -8.08
CA LYS A 71 23.05 -3.53 -7.54
C LYS A 71 22.17 -3.09 -6.38
N VAL A 72 20.85 -3.08 -6.58
CA VAL A 72 19.89 -2.59 -5.59
C VAL A 72 19.85 -3.52 -4.38
N ILE A 73 19.82 -4.84 -4.60
CA ILE A 73 19.85 -5.82 -3.52
C ILE A 73 21.12 -5.67 -2.67
N SER A 74 22.29 -5.62 -3.29
CA SER A 74 23.57 -5.44 -2.58
C SER A 74 23.59 -4.16 -1.73
N GLN A 75 23.07 -3.07 -2.27
CA GLN A 75 22.95 -1.79 -1.56
C GLN A 75 22.00 -1.91 -0.36
N THR A 76 20.80 -2.45 -0.56
CA THR A 76 19.79 -2.63 0.48
C THR A 76 20.25 -3.55 1.61
N LEU A 77 20.92 -4.66 1.29
CA LEU A 77 21.51 -5.58 2.28
C LEU A 77 22.58 -4.87 3.12
N SER A 78 23.49 -4.14 2.46
CA SER A 78 24.57 -3.39 3.11
C SER A 78 24.02 -2.28 4.02
N MET A 79 23.03 -1.52 3.55
CA MET A 79 22.39 -0.45 4.31
C MET A 79 21.70 -0.99 5.58
N ALA A 80 20.96 -2.09 5.46
CA ALA A 80 20.32 -2.74 6.61
C ALA A 80 21.36 -3.20 7.63
N ALA A 81 22.38 -3.95 7.20
CA ALA A 81 23.41 -4.48 8.09
C ALA A 81 24.21 -3.36 8.78
N ARG A 82 24.58 -2.30 8.05
CA ARG A 82 25.34 -1.16 8.59
C ARG A 82 24.57 -0.40 9.68
N SER A 83 23.24 -0.46 9.67
CA SER A 83 22.44 0.18 10.72
C SER A 83 22.66 -0.46 12.10
N GLY A 84 23.08 -1.74 12.15
CA GLY A 84 23.22 -2.53 13.39
C GLY A 84 21.89 -2.85 14.10
N HIS A 85 20.78 -2.37 13.57
CA HIS A 85 19.48 -2.40 14.23
C HIS A 85 18.60 -3.57 13.79
N TRP A 86 18.73 -3.98 12.54
CA TRP A 86 18.04 -5.11 11.93
C TRP A 86 18.82 -5.53 10.68
N ARG A 87 18.52 -6.72 10.14
CA ARG A 87 19.11 -7.18 8.87
C ARG A 87 18.15 -8.04 8.07
N TYR A 88 18.48 -8.27 6.81
CA TYR A 88 17.89 -9.35 6.03
C TYR A 88 18.61 -10.67 6.29
N SER A 89 17.96 -11.79 5.98
CA SER A 89 18.66 -13.08 5.93
C SER A 89 19.62 -13.11 4.75
N SER A 90 20.81 -13.68 4.94
CA SER A 90 21.81 -13.82 3.89
C SER A 90 21.33 -14.70 2.72
N HIS A 91 20.31 -15.53 2.95
CA HIS A 91 19.79 -16.49 1.98
C HIS A 91 18.42 -16.10 1.41
N SER A 92 17.80 -14.98 1.82
CA SER A 92 16.46 -14.60 1.37
C SER A 92 16.48 -13.54 0.27
N HIS A 93 17.36 -13.70 -0.72
CA HIS A 93 17.39 -12.83 -1.89
C HIS A 93 17.70 -13.60 -3.18
N PHE A 94 17.13 -13.11 -4.29
CA PHE A 94 17.37 -13.62 -5.63
C PHE A 94 17.77 -12.47 -6.55
N CYS A 95 18.91 -12.62 -7.23
CA CYS A 95 19.37 -11.68 -8.24
C CYS A 95 19.88 -12.38 -9.50
N GLN A 96 19.73 -11.71 -10.65
CA GLN A 96 20.35 -12.11 -11.92
C GLN A 96 21.29 -11.02 -12.44
N LYS A 97 21.93 -11.26 -13.59
CA LYS A 97 22.82 -10.28 -14.24
C LYS A 97 22.12 -9.45 -15.32
N GLN A 98 20.91 -9.83 -15.74
CA GLN A 98 20.21 -9.22 -16.87
C GLN A 98 18.80 -8.81 -16.44
N GLY A 99 18.55 -7.51 -16.42
CA GLY A 99 17.26 -6.92 -16.10
C GLY A 99 16.19 -7.12 -17.16
N SER A 100 14.93 -6.82 -16.80
CA SER A 100 13.78 -6.95 -17.70
C SER A 100 13.65 -5.80 -18.72
N GLY A 101 14.52 -4.79 -18.68
CA GLY A 101 14.57 -3.69 -19.67
C GLY A 101 13.29 -2.88 -19.78
N ASN A 102 12.59 -2.65 -18.66
CA ASN A 102 11.27 -2.02 -18.59
C ASN A 102 10.17 -2.67 -19.44
N ASN A 103 10.33 -3.95 -19.81
CA ASN A 103 9.34 -4.70 -20.55
C ASN A 103 8.63 -5.70 -19.63
N TRP A 104 7.33 -5.49 -19.41
CA TRP A 104 6.51 -6.37 -18.58
C TRP A 104 6.46 -7.81 -19.12
N ALA A 105 6.33 -7.99 -20.44
CA ALA A 105 6.24 -9.32 -21.07
C ALA A 105 7.54 -10.13 -20.88
N ASN A 106 8.70 -9.49 -20.95
CA ASN A 106 9.96 -10.18 -20.63
C ASN A 106 10.03 -10.60 -19.15
N GLY A 107 9.57 -9.73 -18.24
CA GLY A 107 9.46 -10.04 -16.82
C GLY A 107 8.52 -11.22 -16.53
N TYR A 108 7.31 -11.18 -17.11
CA TYR A 108 6.24 -12.15 -16.85
C TYR A 108 6.44 -13.47 -17.60
N SER A 109 6.74 -13.44 -18.90
CA SER A 109 6.74 -14.63 -19.76
C SER A 109 8.10 -15.32 -19.87
N VAL A 110 9.20 -14.62 -19.56
CA VAL A 110 10.56 -15.18 -19.66
C VAL A 110 11.18 -15.34 -18.28
N HIS A 111 11.41 -14.25 -17.56
CA HIS A 111 12.09 -14.30 -16.26
C HIS A 111 11.25 -15.04 -15.21
N GLY A 112 9.94 -14.83 -15.18
CA GLY A 112 9.00 -15.51 -14.28
C GLY A 112 9.13 -17.03 -14.35
N PRO A 113 8.74 -17.68 -15.47
CA PRO A 113 8.83 -19.13 -15.61
C PRO A 113 10.24 -19.68 -15.39
N LYS A 114 11.26 -19.00 -15.94
CA LYS A 114 12.66 -19.45 -15.84
C LYS A 114 13.18 -19.50 -14.41
N HIS A 115 12.69 -18.61 -13.54
CA HIS A 115 13.20 -18.47 -12.17
C HIS A 115 12.15 -18.78 -11.09
N LYS A 116 11.00 -19.33 -11.49
CA LYS A 116 9.88 -19.68 -10.60
C LYS A 116 10.34 -20.51 -9.42
N GLU A 117 11.00 -21.63 -9.68
CA GLU A 117 11.40 -22.59 -8.62
C GLU A 117 12.33 -21.94 -7.61
N ALA A 118 13.33 -21.20 -8.07
CA ALA A 118 14.29 -20.52 -7.20
C ALA A 118 13.61 -19.46 -6.31
N ILE A 119 12.71 -18.65 -6.87
CA ILE A 119 12.01 -17.60 -6.11
C ILE A 119 11.03 -18.22 -5.12
N MET A 120 10.25 -19.22 -5.55
CA MET A 120 9.24 -19.85 -4.70
C MET A 120 9.87 -20.69 -3.58
N ASP A 121 11.02 -21.32 -3.79
CA ASP A 121 11.78 -22.01 -2.73
C ASP A 121 12.22 -21.03 -1.63
N LEU A 122 12.65 -19.81 -1.99
CA LEU A 122 12.98 -18.78 -1.01
C LEU A 122 11.75 -18.34 -0.19
N VAL A 123 10.61 -18.14 -0.86
CA VAL A 123 9.35 -17.79 -0.20
C VAL A 123 8.90 -18.92 0.73
N GLN A 124 8.93 -20.16 0.25
CA GLN A 124 8.55 -21.35 1.02
C GLN A 124 9.40 -21.45 2.30
N LYS A 125 10.73 -21.33 2.17
CA LYS A 125 11.64 -21.33 3.33
C LYS A 125 11.36 -20.22 4.33
N GLU A 126 10.93 -19.04 3.88
CA GLU A 126 10.58 -17.94 4.79
C GLU A 126 9.22 -18.17 5.45
N ALA A 127 8.26 -18.72 4.71
CA ALA A 127 6.95 -19.11 5.24
C ALA A 127 7.06 -20.22 6.30
N GLU A 128 7.91 -21.23 6.09
CA GLU A 128 8.15 -22.33 7.03
C GLU A 128 8.79 -21.88 8.36
N LYS A 129 9.44 -20.72 8.40
CA LYS A 129 9.94 -20.10 9.65
C LYS A 129 8.84 -19.44 10.47
N CYS A 130 7.62 -19.36 9.95
CA CYS A 130 6.50 -18.72 10.63
C CYS A 130 5.72 -19.79 11.41
N ASP A 131 5.57 -19.64 12.72
CA ASP A 131 4.71 -20.51 13.52
C ASP A 131 3.26 -20.49 13.01
N ARG A 132 2.82 -19.31 12.54
CA ARG A 132 1.54 -19.12 11.87
C ARG A 132 1.64 -18.02 10.82
N LEU A 133 1.64 -18.41 9.55
CA LEU A 133 1.59 -17.49 8.42
C LEU A 133 0.20 -16.83 8.32
N GLY A 134 0.16 -15.50 8.41
CA GLY A 134 -1.05 -14.70 8.17
C GLY A 134 -1.24 -14.36 6.69
N GLY A 135 -0.15 -14.22 5.94
CA GLY A 135 -0.19 -13.98 4.50
C GLY A 135 1.08 -13.32 3.96
N PHE A 136 0.96 -12.83 2.73
CA PHE A 136 2.02 -12.18 1.98
C PHE A 136 1.72 -10.70 1.81
N PHE A 137 2.73 -9.88 2.06
CA PHE A 137 2.73 -8.46 1.73
C PHE A 137 3.74 -8.22 0.61
N THR A 138 3.27 -8.01 -0.62
CA THR A 138 4.16 -7.77 -1.75
C THR A 138 4.34 -6.26 -1.96
N ILE A 139 5.53 -5.84 -2.40
CA ILE A 139 5.85 -4.43 -2.66
C ILE A 139 6.46 -4.34 -4.06
N MET A 140 5.82 -3.60 -4.96
CA MET A 140 6.23 -3.51 -6.36
C MET A 140 5.86 -2.16 -7.01
N SER A 141 6.50 -1.86 -8.14
CA SER A 141 6.10 -0.75 -9.00
C SER A 141 5.35 -1.25 -10.25
N MET A 142 4.46 -0.42 -10.76
CA MET A 142 3.66 -0.77 -11.96
C MET A 142 4.35 -0.42 -13.28
N ALA A 143 5.28 0.53 -13.29
CA ALA A 143 5.93 0.99 -14.52
C ALA A 143 7.17 0.20 -14.96
N GLY A 144 7.84 -0.49 -14.03
CA GLY A 144 9.08 -1.23 -14.34
C GLY A 144 8.83 -2.44 -15.24
N GLY A 145 9.85 -3.25 -15.53
CA GLY A 145 9.69 -4.58 -16.15
C GLY A 145 9.74 -5.71 -15.11
N THR A 146 10.73 -5.63 -14.20
CA THR A 146 10.90 -6.62 -13.13
C THR A 146 9.84 -6.45 -12.05
N GLY A 147 9.70 -5.23 -11.49
CA GLY A 147 8.72 -4.97 -10.44
C GLY A 147 7.30 -5.34 -10.86
N SER A 148 6.93 -5.03 -12.11
CA SER A 148 5.58 -5.18 -12.64
C SER A 148 5.31 -6.59 -13.18
N GLY A 149 6.07 -7.04 -14.20
CA GLY A 149 5.86 -8.30 -14.91
C GLY A 149 6.26 -9.52 -14.10
N LEU A 150 7.51 -9.55 -13.60
CA LEU A 150 7.92 -10.63 -12.71
C LEU A 150 7.11 -10.59 -11.41
N GLY A 151 6.78 -9.40 -10.89
CA GLY A 151 5.94 -9.28 -9.70
C GLY A 151 4.54 -9.85 -9.88
N ALA A 152 3.85 -9.54 -10.98
CA ALA A 152 2.54 -10.13 -11.30
C ALA A 152 2.62 -11.66 -11.44
N PHE A 153 3.68 -12.18 -12.05
CA PHE A 153 3.90 -13.63 -12.15
C PHE A 153 4.12 -14.27 -10.77
N VAL A 154 4.93 -13.66 -9.91
CA VAL A 154 5.19 -14.14 -8.55
C VAL A 154 3.92 -14.10 -7.73
N THR A 155 3.13 -13.03 -7.78
CA THR A 155 1.83 -12.93 -7.08
C THR A 155 0.87 -14.05 -7.52
N ARG A 156 0.82 -14.39 -8.81
CA ARG A 156 0.05 -15.56 -9.28
C ARG A 156 0.58 -16.86 -8.67
N CYS A 157 1.89 -17.07 -8.65
CA CYS A 157 2.49 -18.27 -8.05
C CYS A 157 2.25 -18.36 -6.54
N LEU A 158 2.22 -17.22 -5.82
CA LEU A 158 1.84 -17.16 -4.41
C LEU A 158 0.40 -17.62 -4.21
N ARG A 159 -0.53 -17.14 -5.04
CA ARG A 159 -1.94 -17.58 -4.98
C ARG A 159 -2.08 -19.07 -5.24
N ASP A 160 -1.37 -19.61 -6.23
CA ASP A 160 -1.42 -21.03 -6.58
C ASP A 160 -0.85 -21.92 -5.45
N ALA A 161 0.27 -21.50 -4.83
CA ALA A 161 0.95 -22.27 -3.79
C ALA A 161 0.30 -22.12 -2.40
N PHE A 162 -0.28 -20.96 -2.10
CA PHE A 162 -0.86 -20.60 -0.80
C PHE A 162 -2.30 -20.07 -0.95
N PRO A 163 -3.25 -20.92 -1.40
CA PRO A 163 -4.60 -20.47 -1.78
C PRO A 163 -5.39 -19.84 -0.62
N THR A 164 -5.14 -20.27 0.61
CA THR A 164 -5.84 -19.80 1.83
C THR A 164 -5.16 -18.60 2.49
N SER A 165 -3.96 -18.20 2.05
CA SER A 165 -3.23 -17.09 2.64
C SER A 165 -3.68 -15.77 2.02
N PHE A 166 -3.75 -14.72 2.85
CA PHE A 166 -4.04 -13.37 2.34
C PHE A 166 -2.86 -12.82 1.54
N ILE A 167 -3.14 -12.13 0.44
CA ILE A 167 -2.15 -11.49 -0.41
C ILE A 167 -2.56 -10.03 -0.60
N LEU A 168 -1.82 -9.15 0.08
CA LEU A 168 -1.93 -7.69 -0.07
C LEU A 168 -0.78 -7.18 -0.93
N ASN A 169 -1.09 -6.61 -2.10
CA ASN A 169 -0.06 -5.99 -2.95
C ASN A 169 -0.02 -4.49 -2.68
N HIS A 170 1.13 -3.99 -2.22
CA HIS A 170 1.45 -2.58 -2.30
C HIS A 170 2.00 -2.26 -3.68
N VAL A 171 1.33 -1.35 -4.38
CA VAL A 171 1.69 -0.93 -5.73
C VAL A 171 2.01 0.56 -5.77
N VAL A 172 3.16 0.88 -6.34
CA VAL A 172 3.54 2.25 -6.65
C VAL A 172 3.05 2.61 -8.05
N TRP A 173 2.10 3.53 -8.07
CA TRP A 173 1.54 4.09 -9.29
C TRP A 173 2.53 5.08 -9.91
N PRO A 174 2.79 5.00 -11.23
CA PRO A 174 3.81 5.81 -11.88
C PRO A 174 3.44 7.28 -11.97
N TYR A 175 4.43 8.13 -12.24
CA TYR A 175 4.17 9.55 -12.51
C TYR A 175 3.33 9.71 -13.79
N GLY A 176 2.33 10.59 -13.73
CA GLY A 176 1.43 10.90 -14.83
C GLY A 176 2.13 11.57 -16.02
N THR A 177 3.27 12.23 -15.78
CA THR A 177 4.16 12.82 -16.79
C THR A 177 4.95 11.77 -17.58
N GLY A 178 5.12 10.57 -17.05
CA GLY A 178 5.88 9.49 -17.66
C GLY A 178 7.32 9.38 -17.17
N GLU A 179 7.70 8.22 -16.66
CA GLU A 179 9.09 7.82 -16.37
C GLU A 179 9.66 6.93 -17.48
N VAL A 180 8.79 6.09 -18.06
CA VAL A 180 9.13 5.14 -19.12
C VAL A 180 8.05 5.21 -20.19
N ILE A 181 8.47 5.16 -21.46
CA ILE A 181 7.58 5.28 -22.62
C ILE A 181 6.47 4.21 -22.62
N VAL A 182 6.78 2.99 -22.18
CA VAL A 182 5.85 1.84 -22.18
C VAL A 182 5.13 1.62 -20.85
N GLN A 183 5.22 2.57 -19.90
CA GLN A 183 4.68 2.39 -18.55
C GLN A 183 3.17 2.14 -18.50
N ASN A 184 2.41 2.69 -19.46
CA ASN A 184 0.95 2.57 -19.46
C ASN A 184 0.54 1.12 -19.77
N TYR A 185 1.21 0.46 -20.74
CA TYR A 185 1.03 -0.96 -20.99
C TYR A 185 1.45 -1.82 -19.80
N ASN A 186 2.63 -1.57 -19.24
CA ASN A 186 3.11 -2.30 -18.06
C ASN A 186 2.09 -2.20 -16.91
N SER A 187 1.52 -1.01 -16.70
CA SER A 187 0.55 -0.76 -15.64
C SER A 187 -0.78 -1.47 -15.88
N VAL A 188 -1.32 -1.43 -17.10
CA VAL A 188 -2.57 -2.12 -17.47
C VAL A 188 -2.43 -3.63 -17.30
N LEU A 189 -1.37 -4.22 -17.84
CA LEU A 189 -1.10 -5.66 -17.70
C LEU A 189 -0.93 -6.03 -16.23
N THR A 190 -0.15 -5.26 -15.46
CA THR A 190 0.06 -5.51 -14.04
C THR A 190 -1.23 -5.48 -13.24
N LEU A 191 -2.04 -4.42 -13.38
CA LEU A 191 -3.30 -4.32 -12.63
C LEU A 191 -4.25 -5.45 -12.96
N SER A 192 -4.44 -5.76 -14.24
CA SER A 192 -5.32 -6.85 -14.67
C SER A 192 -4.90 -8.17 -14.00
N HIS A 193 -3.62 -8.55 -14.08
CA HIS A 193 -3.12 -9.78 -13.46
C HIS A 193 -3.19 -9.76 -11.93
N LEU A 194 -2.95 -8.61 -11.30
CA LEU A 194 -3.05 -8.49 -9.84
C LEU A 194 -4.50 -8.58 -9.35
N TYR A 195 -5.48 -8.07 -10.08
CA TYR A 195 -6.91 -8.22 -9.76
C TYR A 195 -7.35 -9.68 -9.69
N HIS A 196 -6.75 -10.56 -10.50
CA HIS A 196 -7.07 -11.99 -10.47
C HIS A 196 -6.41 -12.75 -9.32
N SER A 197 -5.26 -12.28 -8.82
CA SER A 197 -4.41 -13.03 -7.90
C SER A 197 -4.35 -12.48 -6.47
N SER A 198 -4.75 -11.22 -6.26
CA SER A 198 -4.60 -10.49 -4.99
C SER A 198 -5.93 -10.32 -4.27
N ASP A 199 -5.91 -10.30 -2.93
CA ASP A 199 -7.11 -10.00 -2.14
C ASP A 199 -7.36 -8.48 -2.05
N ALA A 200 -6.29 -7.67 -1.99
CA ALA A 200 -6.37 -6.22 -2.11
C ALA A 200 -5.10 -5.60 -2.71
N LEU A 201 -5.26 -4.37 -3.22
CA LEU A 201 -4.22 -3.53 -3.79
C LEU A 201 -4.14 -2.23 -3.00
N LEU A 202 -3.07 -2.01 -2.23
CA LEU A 202 -2.81 -0.75 -1.54
C LEU A 202 -1.97 0.16 -2.43
N VAL A 203 -2.55 1.27 -2.87
CA VAL A 203 -1.95 2.11 -3.93
C VAL A 203 -1.31 3.36 -3.34
N HIS A 204 -0.09 3.68 -3.77
CA HIS A 204 0.53 5.00 -3.55
C HIS A 204 0.90 5.62 -4.89
N GLU A 205 0.49 6.87 -5.11
CA GLU A 205 0.82 7.60 -6.33
C GLU A 205 2.10 8.42 -6.17
N ASN A 206 3.07 8.20 -7.06
CA ASN A 206 4.34 8.92 -7.04
C ASN A 206 4.14 10.44 -7.10
N ASP A 207 3.23 10.94 -7.94
CA ASP A 207 2.89 12.37 -8.00
C ASP A 207 2.37 12.92 -6.66
N VAL A 208 1.56 12.13 -5.96
CA VAL A 208 0.96 12.53 -4.68
C VAL A 208 2.02 12.55 -3.58
N ILE A 209 2.81 11.49 -3.46
CA ILE A 209 3.87 11.40 -2.45
C ILE A 209 4.95 12.46 -2.71
N HIS A 210 5.30 12.72 -3.97
CA HIS A 210 6.24 13.77 -4.32
C HIS A 210 5.71 15.16 -3.93
N LYS A 211 4.41 15.43 -4.11
CA LYS A 211 3.80 16.69 -3.63
C LYS A 211 3.82 16.80 -2.11
N ILE A 212 3.55 15.72 -1.39
CA ILE A 212 3.68 15.68 0.07
C ILE A 212 5.11 16.02 0.51
N CYS A 213 6.13 15.45 -0.13
CA CYS A 213 7.53 15.78 0.16
C CYS A 213 7.83 17.27 -0.08
N ALA A 214 7.30 17.84 -1.17
CA ALA A 214 7.52 19.24 -1.53
C ALA A 214 6.82 20.22 -0.57
N GLN A 215 5.54 19.98 -0.31
CA GLN A 215 4.65 20.92 0.37
C GLN A 215 4.67 20.73 1.88
N LEU A 216 4.37 19.50 2.34
CA LEU A 216 4.26 19.22 3.78
C LEU A 216 5.62 19.02 4.44
N MET A 217 6.53 18.28 3.80
CA MET A 217 7.86 18.01 4.37
C MET A 217 8.89 19.12 4.06
N ASN A 218 8.52 20.11 3.23
CA ASN A 218 9.34 21.24 2.84
C ASN A 218 10.74 20.84 2.30
N ILE A 219 10.80 19.76 1.52
CA ILE A 219 12.04 19.24 0.94
C ILE A 219 12.26 19.90 -0.42
N LYS A 220 13.33 20.71 -0.54
CA LYS A 220 13.64 21.45 -1.79
C LYS A 220 14.14 20.57 -2.92
N GLN A 221 14.93 19.55 -2.60
CA GLN A 221 15.53 18.62 -3.57
C GLN A 221 15.10 17.22 -3.19
N ILE A 222 14.02 16.76 -3.82
CA ILE A 222 13.35 15.51 -3.47
C ILE A 222 14.09 14.35 -4.13
N SER A 223 14.55 13.42 -3.31
CA SER A 223 15.12 12.15 -3.76
C SER A 223 14.10 11.02 -3.63
N PHE A 224 14.35 9.90 -4.32
CA PHE A 224 13.55 8.69 -4.11
C PHE A 224 13.61 8.16 -2.68
N ARG A 225 14.68 8.46 -1.93
CA ARG A 225 14.76 8.10 -0.52
C ARG A 225 13.70 8.83 0.29
N ASP A 226 13.50 10.12 0.04
CA ASP A 226 12.51 10.94 0.75
C ASP A 226 11.08 10.44 0.46
N VAL A 227 10.80 10.14 -0.82
CA VAL A 227 9.53 9.53 -1.25
C VAL A 227 9.30 8.17 -0.55
N ASN A 228 10.31 7.30 -0.55
CA ASN A 228 10.22 5.99 0.07
C ASN A 228 10.04 6.07 1.60
N GLN A 229 10.61 7.08 2.27
CA GLN A 229 10.42 7.30 3.70
C GLN A 229 8.99 7.72 4.05
N VAL A 230 8.35 8.56 3.23
CA VAL A 230 6.94 8.92 3.41
C VAL A 230 6.06 7.68 3.22
N ILE A 231 6.29 6.89 2.16
CA ILE A 231 5.57 5.63 1.94
C ILE A 231 5.77 4.68 3.13
N ALA A 232 7.01 4.51 3.60
CA ALA A 232 7.32 3.64 4.74
C ALA A 232 6.61 4.09 6.02
N HIS A 233 6.53 5.39 6.27
CA HIS A 233 5.78 5.94 7.39
C HIS A 233 4.28 5.63 7.28
N GLN A 234 3.68 5.86 6.11
CA GLN A 234 2.28 5.57 5.85
C GLN A 234 1.98 4.06 6.01
N LEU A 235 2.79 3.17 5.41
CA LEU A 235 2.63 1.73 5.58
C LEU A 235 2.82 1.28 7.03
N GLY A 236 3.81 1.83 7.75
CA GLY A 236 4.01 1.55 9.17
C GLY A 236 2.79 1.95 10.02
N SER A 237 2.12 3.05 9.69
CA SER A 237 0.92 3.49 10.39
C SER A 237 -0.26 2.51 10.29
N VAL A 238 -0.30 1.73 9.20
CA VAL A 238 -1.30 0.66 8.98
C VAL A 238 -0.87 -0.64 9.64
N PHE A 239 0.39 -1.05 9.43
CA PHE A 239 0.85 -2.40 9.80
C PHE A 239 1.36 -2.55 11.22
N GLN A 240 1.61 -1.47 11.95
CA GLN A 240 1.97 -1.59 13.35
C GLN A 240 0.80 -2.12 14.20
N PRO A 241 1.05 -2.81 15.34
CA PRO A 241 -0.02 -3.36 16.18
C PRO A 241 -1.07 -2.33 16.60
N THR A 242 -2.33 -2.75 16.57
CA THR A 242 -3.54 -1.98 16.92
C THR A 242 -4.55 -2.90 17.59
N HIS A 243 -5.42 -2.32 18.43
CA HIS A 243 -6.60 -3.01 18.93
C HIS A 243 -7.72 -2.87 17.90
N THR A 244 -8.41 -3.96 17.64
CA THR A 244 -9.57 -4.02 16.76
C THR A 244 -10.82 -4.20 17.61
N ALA A 245 -11.97 -3.70 17.15
CA ALA A 245 -13.21 -3.73 17.93
C ALA A 245 -13.68 -5.15 18.32
N GLY A 246 -13.31 -6.17 17.53
CA GLY A 246 -13.59 -7.59 17.81
C GLY A 246 -12.46 -8.37 18.48
N GLY A 247 -11.28 -7.77 18.65
CA GLY A 247 -10.16 -8.39 19.36
C GLY A 247 -10.38 -8.33 20.86
N GLY A 248 -10.04 -9.41 21.59
CA GLY A 248 -10.03 -9.38 23.06
C GLY A 248 -9.01 -8.37 23.63
N SER A 249 -8.56 -8.57 24.87
CA SER A 249 -7.64 -7.65 25.57
C SER A 249 -6.22 -7.47 24.94
N GLY A 250 -5.99 -7.84 23.69
CA GLY A 250 -4.68 -7.71 23.02
C GLY A 250 -4.79 -7.25 21.57
N TYR A 251 -3.66 -6.73 21.05
CA TYR A 251 -3.45 -6.38 19.65
C TYR A 251 -3.89 -7.45 18.66
N SER A 252 -4.36 -7.00 17.50
CA SER A 252 -4.72 -7.85 16.37
C SER A 252 -3.61 -8.84 16.05
N ARG A 253 -4.02 -10.11 15.92
CA ARG A 253 -3.11 -11.21 15.56
C ARG A 253 -3.04 -11.42 14.05
N ASN A 254 -4.02 -10.95 13.27
CA ASN A 254 -4.13 -11.17 11.82
C ASN A 254 -4.36 -9.85 11.06
N PRO A 255 -3.37 -8.95 10.99
CA PRO A 255 -3.58 -7.62 10.40
C PRO A 255 -4.02 -7.66 8.93
N LEU A 256 -3.60 -8.66 8.14
CA LEU A 256 -4.02 -8.77 6.75
C LEU A 256 -5.48 -9.20 6.65
N GLY A 257 -5.88 -10.25 7.38
CA GLY A 257 -7.27 -10.69 7.38
C GLY A 257 -8.21 -9.61 7.91
N ASP A 258 -7.85 -8.96 9.02
CA ASP A 258 -8.65 -7.88 9.60
C ASP A 258 -8.78 -6.68 8.63
N LEU A 259 -7.72 -6.36 7.86
CA LEU A 259 -7.77 -5.36 6.80
C LEU A 259 -8.75 -5.76 5.68
N MET A 260 -8.67 -7.01 5.21
CA MET A 260 -9.55 -7.49 4.14
C MET A 260 -11.02 -7.50 4.59
N GLU A 261 -11.29 -8.01 5.79
CA GLU A 261 -12.63 -8.03 6.39
C GLU A 261 -13.21 -6.62 6.51
N SER A 262 -12.38 -5.65 6.91
CA SER A 262 -12.84 -4.27 7.14
C SER A 262 -13.03 -3.45 5.86
N LEU A 263 -12.35 -3.80 4.76
CA LEU A 263 -12.20 -2.90 3.60
C LEU A 263 -12.60 -3.49 2.26
N VAL A 264 -12.70 -4.82 2.14
CA VAL A 264 -13.00 -5.52 0.88
C VAL A 264 -14.29 -6.32 1.04
N PRO A 265 -15.46 -5.65 1.11
CA PRO A 265 -16.73 -6.34 1.28
C PRO A 265 -17.18 -7.09 0.02
N HIS A 266 -16.65 -6.74 -1.15
CA HIS A 266 -16.97 -7.39 -2.41
C HIS A 266 -15.71 -7.59 -3.28
N PRO A 267 -15.51 -8.77 -3.90
CA PRO A 267 -14.28 -9.08 -4.64
C PRO A 267 -14.01 -8.21 -5.87
N GLU A 268 -14.97 -7.43 -6.36
CA GLU A 268 -14.73 -6.51 -7.48
C GLU A 268 -14.00 -5.23 -7.05
N PHE A 269 -14.09 -4.86 -5.76
CA PHE A 269 -13.56 -3.60 -5.25
C PHE A 269 -12.37 -3.87 -4.35
N ARG A 270 -11.16 -3.90 -4.94
CA ARG A 270 -9.92 -4.30 -4.24
C ARG A 270 -8.92 -3.16 -4.08
N MET A 271 -9.20 -1.97 -4.59
CA MET A 271 -8.28 -0.84 -4.53
C MET A 271 -8.44 -0.06 -3.22
N LEU A 272 -7.36 0.02 -2.46
CA LEU A 272 -7.28 0.71 -1.19
C LEU A 272 -6.37 1.94 -1.32
N GLY A 273 -6.90 3.09 -0.92
CA GLY A 273 -6.15 4.35 -0.79
C GLY A 273 -5.80 4.61 0.67
N LEU A 274 -4.66 5.25 0.91
CA LEU A 274 -4.17 5.58 2.25
C LEU A 274 -3.97 7.08 2.39
N ARG A 275 -4.50 7.64 3.49
CA ARG A 275 -4.28 9.02 3.92
C ARG A 275 -3.76 8.99 5.35
N ASN A 276 -2.79 9.83 5.67
CA ASN A 276 -2.19 9.85 7.00
C ASN A 276 -2.00 11.29 7.46
N ILE A 277 -2.38 11.58 8.70
CA ILE A 277 -2.21 12.90 9.31
C ILE A 277 -1.76 12.76 10.77
N PRO A 278 -1.03 13.74 11.31
CA PRO A 278 -0.38 14.84 10.58
C PRO A 278 0.85 14.35 9.79
N GLN A 279 1.30 15.13 8.81
CA GLN A 279 2.57 14.91 8.10
C GLN A 279 3.36 16.21 8.06
N MET A 280 4.52 16.23 8.70
CA MET A 280 5.37 17.43 8.78
C MET A 280 6.82 17.08 9.09
N PRO A 281 7.76 18.02 8.91
CA PRO A 281 9.16 17.83 9.26
C PRO A 281 9.32 17.65 10.77
N GLU A 282 10.31 16.84 11.18
CA GLU A 282 10.56 16.59 12.61
C GLU A 282 10.82 17.88 13.41
N ASN A 283 11.47 18.87 12.78
CA ASN A 283 11.77 20.17 13.38
C ASN A 283 10.51 20.99 13.74
N SER A 284 9.37 20.69 13.11
CA SER A 284 8.10 21.37 13.37
C SER A 284 7.28 20.70 14.48
N LEU A 285 7.60 19.45 14.86
CA LEU A 285 6.86 18.69 15.87
C LEU A 285 6.79 19.39 17.23
N PRO A 286 7.88 19.96 17.79
CA PRO A 286 7.84 20.59 19.11
C PRO A 286 6.95 21.83 19.18
N TYR A 287 6.62 22.42 18.03
CA TYR A 287 5.82 23.65 17.91
C TYR A 287 4.39 23.38 17.46
N SER A 288 4.02 22.11 17.28
CA SER A 288 2.71 21.69 16.79
C SER A 288 1.88 21.09 17.90
N THR A 289 0.58 21.42 17.92
CA THR A 289 -0.38 20.84 18.86
C THR A 289 -1.50 20.17 18.08
N PHE A 290 -1.81 18.93 18.47
CA PHE A 290 -2.82 18.12 17.77
C PHE A 290 -4.01 17.86 18.69
N SER A 291 -5.19 18.17 18.19
CA SER A 291 -6.45 17.81 18.85
C SER A 291 -7.18 16.76 18.02
N TRP A 292 -7.76 15.76 18.68
CA TRP A 292 -8.52 14.72 17.99
C TRP A 292 -9.68 15.28 17.16
N PRO A 293 -10.52 16.21 17.66
CA PRO A 293 -11.56 16.82 16.82
C PRO A 293 -11.00 17.51 15.57
N GLY A 294 -9.83 18.15 15.67
CA GLY A 294 -9.14 18.75 14.54
C GLY A 294 -8.70 17.70 13.51
N LEU A 295 -7.97 16.67 13.94
CA LEU A 295 -7.48 15.61 13.07
C LEU A 295 -8.64 14.88 12.38
N ILE A 296 -9.64 14.43 13.13
CA ILE A 296 -10.80 13.70 12.60
C ILE A 296 -11.57 14.55 11.58
N LYS A 297 -11.77 15.84 11.86
CA LYS A 297 -12.42 16.77 10.92
C LYS A 297 -11.66 16.90 9.60
N HIS A 298 -10.34 17.06 9.64
CA HIS A 298 -9.51 17.15 8.43
C HIS A 298 -9.51 15.83 7.68
N LEU A 299 -9.29 14.71 8.36
CA LEU A 299 -9.26 13.38 7.73
C LEU A 299 -10.58 13.05 7.03
N ARG A 300 -11.71 13.38 7.66
CA ARG A 300 -13.04 13.21 7.06
C ARG A 300 -13.21 14.10 5.83
N GLN A 301 -12.81 15.37 5.90
CA GLN A 301 -12.94 16.23 4.72
C GLN A 301 -11.99 15.79 3.59
N MET A 302 -10.80 15.28 3.92
CA MET A 302 -9.89 14.70 2.93
C MET A 302 -10.52 13.50 2.22
N LEU A 303 -11.25 12.64 2.95
CA LEU A 303 -12.01 11.56 2.34
C LEU A 303 -13.05 12.12 1.35
N ILE A 304 -13.91 13.03 1.82
CA ILE A 304 -15.04 13.60 1.07
C ILE A 304 -14.58 14.28 -0.22
N ALA A 305 -13.51 15.08 -0.15
CA ALA A 305 -12.97 15.86 -1.25
C ALA A 305 -11.95 15.10 -2.11
N ASN A 306 -11.69 13.81 -1.81
CA ASN A 306 -10.59 13.04 -2.37
C ASN A 306 -9.22 13.76 -2.29
N ALA A 307 -8.97 14.50 -1.21
CA ALA A 307 -7.71 15.17 -0.98
C ALA A 307 -6.69 14.21 -0.37
N HIS A 308 -5.42 14.35 -0.76
CA HIS A 308 -4.33 13.50 -0.30
C HIS A 308 -3.51 14.11 0.85
N MET A 309 -3.70 15.41 1.11
CA MET A 309 -3.06 16.16 2.19
C MET A 309 -4.01 17.23 2.74
N GLU A 310 -3.65 17.78 3.90
CA GLU A 310 -4.43 18.83 4.58
C GLU A 310 -4.45 20.15 3.79
N GLU A 311 -3.35 20.47 3.12
CA GLU A 311 -3.26 21.62 2.22
C GLU A 311 -4.04 21.35 0.92
N GLY A 312 -4.88 22.30 0.52
CA GLY A 312 -5.65 22.19 -0.73
C GLY A 312 -6.93 21.35 -0.62
N ILE A 313 -7.38 21.00 0.59
CA ILE A 313 -8.73 20.45 0.80
C ILE A 313 -9.80 21.42 0.27
N ASP A 314 -10.67 20.93 -0.60
CA ASP A 314 -11.89 21.65 -0.98
C ASP A 314 -12.98 21.44 0.10
N TRP A 315 -13.10 22.42 1.00
CA TRP A 315 -14.09 22.45 2.07
C TRP A 315 -15.53 22.67 1.60
N GLN A 316 -15.72 22.96 0.31
CA GLN A 316 -17.04 23.16 -0.28
C GLN A 316 -17.64 21.85 -0.82
N VAL A 317 -16.85 20.77 -0.95
CA VAL A 317 -17.37 19.44 -1.27
C VAL A 317 -18.11 18.90 -0.04
N ARG A 318 -19.32 18.38 -0.25
CA ARG A 318 -20.20 17.84 0.78
C ARG A 318 -20.77 16.51 0.33
N PRO A 319 -21.10 15.59 1.26
CA PRO A 319 -21.85 14.40 0.93
C PRO A 319 -23.21 14.75 0.29
N PRO A 320 -23.73 13.91 -0.61
CA PRO A 320 -25.05 14.10 -1.20
C PRO A 320 -26.13 14.08 -0.11
N HIS A 321 -27.10 15.01 -0.18
CA HIS A 321 -28.21 15.03 0.77
C HIS A 321 -29.27 14.02 0.33
N PRO A 322 -29.88 13.25 1.26
CA PRO A 322 -31.01 12.38 0.92
C PRO A 322 -32.15 13.23 0.34
N GLY A 323 -32.48 13.03 -0.94
CA GLY A 323 -33.58 13.72 -1.62
C GLY A 323 -33.24 14.95 -2.45
N SER A 324 -31.97 15.37 -2.56
CA SER A 324 -31.60 16.44 -3.50
C SER A 324 -31.42 15.89 -4.92
N SER A 325 -32.35 16.20 -5.83
CA SER A 325 -32.12 16.10 -7.27
C SER A 325 -31.02 17.09 -7.67
N ILE A 326 -29.88 16.59 -8.16
CA ILE A 326 -28.74 17.42 -8.56
C ILE A 326 -29.17 18.37 -9.69
N PRO A 327 -29.10 19.71 -9.53
CA PRO A 327 -29.35 20.65 -10.62
C PRO A 327 -28.22 20.54 -11.65
N SER A 328 -28.57 20.26 -12.90
CA SER A 328 -27.67 19.89 -14.00
C SER A 328 -26.81 21.03 -14.58
N THR A 329 -26.54 22.12 -13.86
CA THR A 329 -25.98 23.35 -14.45
C THR A 329 -24.65 23.83 -13.88
N ASN A 330 -24.12 23.20 -12.82
CA ASN A 330 -22.74 23.40 -12.38
C ASN A 330 -22.06 22.03 -12.32
N LYS A 331 -20.86 21.89 -12.91
CA LYS A 331 -20.08 20.64 -12.87
C LYS A 331 -20.18 20.02 -11.48
N PRO A 332 -20.55 18.72 -11.33
CA PRO A 332 -20.63 18.10 -10.03
C PRO A 332 -19.25 18.24 -9.37
N ARG A 333 -19.21 18.90 -8.21
CA ARG A 333 -18.03 18.83 -7.35
C ARG A 333 -17.96 17.38 -6.92
N HIS A 334 -17.05 16.63 -7.53
CA HIS A 334 -16.99 15.18 -7.37
C HIS A 334 -16.74 14.83 -5.91
N PHE A 335 -17.81 14.43 -5.24
CA PHE A 335 -17.78 13.75 -3.97
C PHE A 335 -17.15 12.36 -4.16
N ASN A 336 -16.33 11.93 -3.21
CA ASN A 336 -15.69 10.62 -3.23
C ASN A 336 -16.53 9.60 -2.46
N THR A 337 -17.37 8.86 -3.18
CA THR A 337 -18.16 7.79 -2.57
C THR A 337 -17.26 6.66 -2.09
N SER A 338 -17.46 6.23 -0.85
CA SER A 338 -16.72 5.12 -0.24
C SER A 338 -17.55 3.84 -0.24
N ILE A 339 -16.89 2.71 -0.33
CA ILE A 339 -17.49 1.41 -0.07
C ILE A 339 -17.25 1.06 1.39
N ALA A 340 -15.99 1.15 1.82
CA ALA A 340 -15.58 0.83 3.17
C ALA A 340 -14.41 1.71 3.61
N ASN A 341 -14.40 2.09 4.88
CA ASN A 341 -13.39 2.96 5.47
C ASN A 341 -12.89 2.36 6.79
N LEU A 342 -11.59 2.39 6.98
CA LEU A 342 -10.91 2.01 8.21
C LEU A 342 -10.09 3.20 8.72
N VAL A 343 -10.45 3.70 9.90
CA VAL A 343 -9.69 4.73 10.61
C VAL A 343 -8.79 4.07 11.66
N ILE A 344 -7.49 4.33 11.59
CA ILE A 344 -6.49 3.83 12.54
C ILE A 344 -5.98 5.02 13.36
N LEU A 345 -6.22 5.00 14.66
CA LEU A 345 -5.83 6.05 15.59
C LEU A 345 -4.67 5.59 16.47
N ARG A 346 -3.66 6.46 16.64
CA ARG A 346 -2.48 6.15 17.46
C ARG A 346 -2.15 7.32 18.38
N GLY A 347 -1.91 7.03 19.65
CA GLY A 347 -1.38 7.99 20.62
C GLY A 347 -2.33 8.33 21.76
N LYS A 348 -2.09 9.49 22.38
CA LYS A 348 -2.71 9.86 23.67
C LYS A 348 -4.22 10.05 23.57
N ASP A 349 -4.96 9.64 24.60
CA ASP A 349 -6.41 9.85 24.76
C ASP A 349 -7.27 9.24 23.64
N VAL A 350 -6.77 8.22 22.94
CA VAL A 350 -7.40 7.63 21.74
C VAL A 350 -8.80 7.06 22.00
N HIS A 351 -9.02 6.46 23.17
CA HIS A 351 -10.30 5.84 23.55
C HIS A 351 -11.46 6.84 23.69
N SER A 352 -11.17 8.14 23.71
CA SER A 352 -12.17 9.22 23.87
C SER A 352 -12.57 9.86 22.54
N VAL A 353 -12.04 9.37 21.42
CA VAL A 353 -12.23 9.99 20.11
C VAL A 353 -13.61 9.67 19.56
N ASP A 354 -14.38 10.72 19.28
CA ASP A 354 -15.66 10.61 18.59
C ASP A 354 -15.44 10.43 17.08
N LEU A 355 -15.87 9.27 16.56
CA LEU A 355 -15.83 8.92 15.14
C LEU A 355 -17.22 8.89 14.50
N GLY A 356 -18.27 9.37 15.18
CA GLY A 356 -19.64 9.35 14.67
C GLY A 356 -19.79 10.07 13.33
N SER A 357 -18.94 11.06 13.04
CA SER A 357 -18.92 11.75 11.74
C SER A 357 -18.54 10.87 10.54
N PHE A 358 -17.87 9.73 10.77
CA PHE A 358 -17.56 8.74 9.75
C PHE A 358 -18.67 7.70 9.58
N GLN A 359 -19.64 7.60 10.48
CA GLN A 359 -20.77 6.67 10.37
C GLN A 359 -21.93 7.24 9.54
N GLU A 360 -21.76 8.43 8.96
CA GLU A 360 -22.78 9.09 8.15
C GLU A 360 -23.09 8.27 6.88
N PRO A 361 -24.35 7.83 6.66
CA PRO A 361 -24.68 6.94 5.55
C PRO A 361 -24.35 7.50 4.16
N SER A 362 -24.43 8.83 3.97
CA SER A 362 -24.14 9.49 2.69
C SER A 362 -22.66 9.46 2.31
N LEU A 363 -21.77 9.02 3.21
CA LEU A 363 -20.37 8.77 2.86
C LEU A 363 -20.19 7.50 2.03
N TYR A 364 -21.15 6.58 2.14
CA TYR A 364 -21.04 5.22 1.64
C TYR A 364 -21.99 4.95 0.49
N THR A 365 -21.68 3.91 -0.24
CA THR A 365 -22.58 3.35 -1.24
C THR A 365 -23.89 2.84 -0.61
N SER A 366 -24.98 2.89 -1.37
CA SER A 366 -26.33 2.63 -0.86
C SER A 366 -26.63 1.16 -0.53
N TRP A 367 -25.83 0.21 -1.04
CA TRP A 367 -26.08 -1.21 -0.90
C TRP A 367 -25.40 -1.85 0.34
N LEU A 368 -24.53 -1.12 1.04
CA LEU A 368 -23.88 -1.58 2.27
C LEU A 368 -24.42 -0.80 3.47
N ASN A 369 -24.66 -1.50 4.58
CA ASN A 369 -25.04 -0.78 5.81
C ASN A 369 -23.84 0.05 6.30
N PRO A 370 -24.06 1.31 6.71
CA PRO A 370 -22.98 2.17 7.18
C PRO A 370 -22.19 1.61 8.39
N GLN A 371 -22.84 0.79 9.22
CA GLN A 371 -22.19 0.12 10.36
C GLN A 371 -21.18 -0.94 9.91
N ASP A 372 -21.44 -1.62 8.79
CA ASP A 372 -20.54 -2.62 8.21
C ASP A 372 -19.45 -1.95 7.35
N ALA A 373 -19.75 -0.76 6.83
CA ALA A 373 -18.87 0.03 5.97
C ALA A 373 -17.77 0.80 6.72
N PHE A 374 -17.91 0.97 8.04
CA PHE A 374 -16.98 1.75 8.84
C PHE A 374 -16.35 0.93 9.98
N ASN A 375 -15.02 0.90 10.00
CA ASN A 375 -14.26 0.30 11.06
C ASN A 375 -13.26 1.29 11.66
N ALA A 376 -12.95 1.10 12.94
CA ALA A 376 -11.97 1.90 13.65
C ALA A 376 -11.03 1.02 14.48
N TRP A 377 -9.73 1.26 14.36
CA TRP A 377 -8.70 0.60 15.15
C TRP A 377 -7.92 1.63 15.94
N GLU A 378 -7.49 1.26 17.14
CA GLU A 378 -6.85 2.21 18.04
C GLU A 378 -5.68 1.62 18.82
N THR A 379 -4.74 2.47 19.19
CA THR A 379 -3.69 2.13 20.15
C THR A 379 -3.25 3.36 20.92
N PRO A 380 -3.08 3.28 22.25
CA PRO A 380 -2.59 4.40 23.05
C PRO A 380 -1.12 4.72 22.75
N ARG A 381 -0.41 3.83 22.05
CA ARG A 381 0.99 4.01 21.70
C ARG A 381 1.15 4.93 20.48
N ALA A 382 1.89 6.02 20.68
CA ALA A 382 2.34 6.92 19.62
C ALA A 382 3.14 6.18 18.53
N PHE A 383 3.13 6.73 17.31
CA PHE A 383 3.89 6.22 16.18
C PHE A 383 4.71 7.33 15.53
N ASN A 384 5.98 7.06 15.22
CA ASN A 384 6.89 7.98 14.54
C ASN A 384 6.95 9.39 15.16
N LYS A 385 7.10 9.47 16.50
CA LYS A 385 7.24 10.71 17.29
C LYS A 385 5.99 11.59 17.39
N TYR A 386 4.90 11.28 16.67
CA TYR A 386 3.64 12.02 16.78
C TYR A 386 2.89 11.63 18.07
N GLU A 387 2.53 12.63 18.89
CA GLU A 387 1.73 12.42 20.10
C GLU A 387 0.35 11.83 19.77
N LYS A 388 -0.22 12.27 18.63
CA LYS A 388 -1.50 11.84 18.08
C LYS A 388 -1.36 11.76 16.57
N SER A 389 -1.77 10.63 15.99
CA SER A 389 -1.85 10.45 14.54
C SER A 389 -3.07 9.62 14.16
N ALA A 390 -3.56 9.87 12.95
CA ALA A 390 -4.71 9.20 12.37
C ALA A 390 -4.42 8.82 10.92
N SER A 391 -4.70 7.57 10.58
CA SER A 391 -4.57 7.03 9.23
C SER A 391 -5.95 6.58 8.75
N LEU A 392 -6.29 6.87 7.51
CA LEU A 392 -7.51 6.41 6.86
C LEU A 392 -7.13 5.53 5.68
N VAL A 393 -7.48 4.25 5.77
CA VAL A 393 -7.50 3.34 4.62
C VAL A 393 -8.92 3.32 4.07
N SER A 394 -9.09 3.62 2.78
CA SER A 394 -10.41 3.73 2.16
C SER A 394 -10.48 2.91 0.89
N ASN A 395 -11.53 2.10 0.74
CA ASN A 395 -11.97 1.56 -0.53
C ASN A 395 -13.02 2.51 -1.11
N SER A 396 -12.64 3.32 -2.09
CA SER A 396 -13.46 4.43 -2.59
C SER A 396 -13.12 4.76 -4.04
N GLN A 397 -13.79 5.76 -4.60
CA GLN A 397 -13.56 6.30 -5.94
C GLN A 397 -12.21 7.02 -6.13
N PHE A 398 -11.29 6.96 -5.14
CA PHE A 398 -10.07 7.78 -5.12
C PHE A 398 -9.21 7.65 -6.37
N LEU A 399 -9.11 6.43 -6.92
CA LEU A 399 -8.24 6.09 -8.05
C LEU A 399 -8.94 6.14 -9.41
N LEU A 400 -10.22 6.51 -9.48
CA LEU A 400 -10.97 6.51 -10.74
C LEU A 400 -10.28 7.33 -11.84
N LYS A 401 -9.89 8.58 -11.53
CA LYS A 401 -9.26 9.46 -12.52
C LYS A 401 -7.85 8.99 -12.93
N PRO A 402 -6.94 8.63 -12.00
CA PRO A 402 -5.66 8.03 -12.38
C PRO A 402 -5.81 6.76 -13.23
N LEU A 403 -6.73 5.86 -12.86
CA LEU A 403 -6.99 4.61 -13.56
C LEU A 403 -7.53 4.84 -14.97
N ASP A 404 -8.57 5.65 -15.11
CA ASP A 404 -9.14 6.01 -16.42
C ASP A 404 -8.09 6.66 -17.34
N SER A 405 -7.28 7.57 -16.78
CA SER A 405 -6.18 8.18 -17.52
C SER A 405 -5.13 7.17 -18.00
N ILE A 406 -4.74 6.18 -17.17
CA ILE A 406 -3.70 5.22 -17.58
C ILE A 406 -4.22 4.24 -18.62
N VAL A 407 -5.48 3.79 -18.46
CA VAL A 407 -6.17 2.91 -19.41
C VAL A 407 -6.35 3.61 -20.74
N GLY A 408 -6.86 4.85 -20.75
CA GLY A 408 -7.02 5.64 -21.98
C GLY A 408 -5.70 5.91 -22.70
N LYS A 409 -4.62 6.23 -21.97
CA LYS A 409 -3.28 6.38 -22.57
C LYS A 409 -2.77 5.08 -23.18
N ALA A 410 -2.94 3.95 -22.48
CA ALA A 410 -2.56 2.63 -22.99
C ALA A 410 -3.39 2.25 -24.22
N TRP A 411 -4.70 2.51 -24.22
CA TRP A 411 -5.57 2.26 -25.37
C TRP A 411 -5.14 3.06 -26.60
N ASN A 412 -4.82 4.35 -26.44
CA ASN A 412 -4.33 5.18 -27.53
C ASN A 412 -3.02 4.66 -28.14
N MET A 413 -2.11 4.17 -27.29
CA MET A 413 -0.89 3.49 -27.74
C MET A 413 -1.23 2.20 -28.51
N PHE A 414 -2.17 1.41 -27.99
CA PHE A 414 -2.60 0.13 -28.57
C PHE A 414 -3.24 0.31 -29.95
N ALA A 415 -4.18 1.25 -30.06
CA ALA A 415 -4.85 1.59 -31.32
C ALA A 415 -3.87 2.05 -32.41
N SER A 416 -2.78 2.71 -31.99
CA SER A 416 -1.71 3.15 -32.90
C SER A 416 -0.66 2.06 -33.18
N LYS A 417 -0.84 0.86 -32.62
CA LYS A 417 0.14 -0.25 -32.59
C LYS A 417 1.53 0.14 -32.10
N ALA A 418 1.60 1.19 -31.27
CA ALA A 418 2.87 1.70 -30.76
C ALA A 418 3.47 0.69 -29.77
N TYR A 419 4.74 0.34 -29.97
CA TYR A 419 5.53 -0.54 -29.10
C TYR A 419 5.01 -1.99 -28.90
N LEU A 420 3.91 -2.40 -29.53
CA LEU A 420 3.33 -3.75 -29.37
C LEU A 420 4.32 -4.87 -29.74
N HIS A 421 5.16 -4.65 -30.77
CA HIS A 421 6.19 -5.61 -31.18
C HIS A 421 7.16 -5.98 -30.05
N GLN A 422 7.34 -5.12 -29.04
CA GLN A 422 8.20 -5.41 -27.89
C GLN A 422 7.56 -6.45 -26.96
N TYR A 423 6.23 -6.53 -26.92
CA TYR A 423 5.47 -7.45 -26.07
C TYR A 423 5.21 -8.77 -26.80
N THR A 424 4.85 -8.71 -28.09
CA THR A 424 4.63 -9.90 -28.92
C THR A 424 5.89 -10.75 -29.08
N LYS A 425 7.07 -10.11 -29.09
CA LYS A 425 8.36 -10.81 -29.04
C LYS A 425 8.49 -11.79 -27.85
N PHE A 426 7.81 -11.50 -26.74
CA PHE A 426 7.82 -12.33 -25.53
C PHE A 426 6.49 -13.07 -25.30
N GLY A 427 5.68 -13.21 -26.36
CA GLY A 427 4.51 -14.07 -26.38
C GLY A 427 3.19 -13.40 -26.00
N ILE A 428 3.18 -12.12 -25.61
CA ILE A 428 1.94 -11.39 -25.31
C ILE A 428 1.30 -10.90 -26.60
N GLN A 429 0.12 -11.42 -26.93
CA GLN A 429 -0.63 -11.13 -28.15
C GLN A 429 -1.53 -9.90 -27.99
N GLU A 430 -2.07 -9.40 -29.10
CA GLU A 430 -3.05 -8.31 -29.08
C GLU A 430 -4.31 -8.67 -28.28
N GLU A 431 -4.72 -9.95 -28.30
CA GLU A 431 -5.86 -10.47 -27.53
C GLU A 431 -5.66 -10.33 -26.02
N ASP A 432 -4.47 -10.64 -25.51
CA ASP A 432 -4.14 -10.51 -24.08
C ASP A 432 -4.31 -9.06 -23.59
N PHE A 433 -3.99 -8.07 -24.45
CA PHE A 433 -4.22 -6.66 -24.14
C PHE A 433 -5.70 -6.33 -24.08
N LEU A 434 -6.50 -6.81 -25.03
CA LEU A 434 -7.95 -6.57 -25.07
C LEU A 434 -8.65 -7.15 -23.83
N ASP A 435 -8.25 -8.33 -23.37
CA ASP A 435 -8.76 -8.93 -22.13
C ASP A 435 -8.40 -8.08 -20.91
N CYS A 436 -7.17 -7.56 -20.86
CA CYS A 436 -6.73 -6.65 -19.79
C CYS A 436 -7.48 -5.31 -19.81
N PHE A 437 -7.72 -4.74 -20.99
CA PHE A 437 -8.54 -3.52 -21.12
C PHE A 437 -9.96 -3.76 -20.63
N THR A 438 -10.60 -4.84 -21.09
CA THR A 438 -11.96 -5.20 -20.69
C THR A 438 -12.07 -5.35 -19.17
N THR A 439 -11.12 -6.04 -18.54
CA THR A 439 -11.07 -6.20 -17.08
C THR A 439 -11.01 -4.86 -16.37
N LEU A 440 -10.13 -3.95 -16.80
CA LEU A 440 -9.97 -2.66 -16.13
C LEU A 440 -11.10 -1.67 -16.44
N GLU A 441 -11.67 -1.71 -17.63
CA GLU A 441 -12.87 -0.93 -17.97
C GLU A 441 -14.07 -1.36 -17.14
N GLN A 442 -14.22 -2.66 -16.87
CA GLN A 442 -15.22 -3.16 -15.92
C GLN A 442 -14.97 -2.60 -14.52
N VAL A 443 -13.73 -2.65 -14.03
CA VAL A 443 -13.38 -2.06 -12.72
C VAL A 443 -13.70 -0.55 -12.67
N ILE A 444 -13.33 0.20 -13.71
CA ILE A 444 -13.66 1.63 -13.83
C ILE A 444 -15.18 1.82 -13.76
N SER A 445 -15.94 1.05 -14.54
CA SER A 445 -17.41 1.10 -14.56
C SER A 445 -17.99 0.84 -13.17
N SER A 446 -17.53 -0.21 -12.49
CA SER A 446 -18.03 -0.60 -11.17
C SER A 446 -17.75 0.47 -10.11
N TYR A 447 -16.54 1.03 -10.06
CA TYR A 447 -16.23 2.16 -9.17
C TYR A 447 -16.98 3.45 -9.56
N THR A 448 -17.26 3.67 -10.85
CA THR A 448 -18.02 4.85 -11.31
C THR A 448 -19.46 4.81 -10.84
N ASN A 449 -20.05 3.61 -10.72
CA ASN A 449 -21.45 3.40 -10.36
C ASN A 449 -21.72 3.24 -8.84
N LEU A 450 -20.75 3.59 -7.98
CA LEU A 450 -20.86 3.48 -6.52
C LEU A 450 -21.88 4.42 -5.87
#